data_AF-A0A064CMQ8-F1
#
_entry.id   AF-A0A064CMQ8-F1
#
_cell.length_a   1.000
_cell.length_b   1.000
_cell.length_c   1.000
_cell.angle_alpha   90.00
_cell.angle_beta   90.00
_cell.angle_gamma   90.00
#
_symmetry.space_group_name_H-M   'P 1'
#
loop_
_entity.id
_entity.type
_entity.pdbx_description
1 polymer ?
#
loop_
_entity_poly.entity_id
_entity_poly.type
_entity_poly.pdbx_seq_one_letter_code
_entity_poly.pdbx_strand_id
1 'polypeptide(L)' 'MERGAQVSVEALAAEAGFAALPRETGIVVQNADGEIIAASPVAQEILGLSSDQMLGRTSQDPRWAAVDEGGRFLEGA' A
#
# COMPACT_ATOMS: atom_id res chain seq x y z
N MET A 1 13.04 20.41 3.43
CA MET A 1 12.67 19.52 4.54
C MET A 1 11.24 19.83 4.92
N GLU A 2 10.28 19.29 4.18
CA GLU A 2 8.89 19.24 4.61
C GLU A 2 8.52 17.76 4.51
N ARG A 3 8.54 17.07 5.65
CA ARG A 3 7.89 15.76 5.76
C ARG A 3 6.42 16.08 5.63
N GLY A 4 5.90 16.00 4.40
CA GLY A 4 4.47 16.04 4.13
C GLY A 4 3.80 15.09 5.10
N ALA A 5 2.79 15.58 5.81
CA ALA A 5 2.12 14.88 6.89
C ALA A 5 1.94 13.40 6.52
N GLN A 6 2.69 12.52 7.18
CA GLN A 6 2.61 11.10 6.93
C GLN A 6 1.18 10.69 7.31
N VAL A 7 0.35 10.40 6.31
CA VAL A 7 -1.05 10.09 6.54
C VAL A 7 -1.11 8.80 7.34
N SER A 8 -1.77 8.81 8.50
CA SER A 8 -1.88 7.61 9.33
C SER A 8 -2.67 6.55 8.57
N VAL A 9 -2.05 5.38 8.41
CA VAL A 9 -2.68 4.21 7.81
C VAL A 9 -3.90 3.79 8.63
N GLU A 10 -3.83 3.88 9.97
CA GLU A 10 -4.98 3.54 10.82
C GLU A 10 -6.14 4.51 10.64
N ALA A 11 -5.87 5.82 10.52
CA ALA A 11 -6.91 6.80 10.27
C ALA A 11 -7.59 6.57 8.91
N LEU A 12 -6.81 6.34 7.85
CA LEU A 12 -7.33 6.01 6.52
C LEU A 12 -8.14 4.72 6.52
N ALA A 13 -7.65 3.67 7.20
CA ALA A 13 -8.35 2.41 7.32
C ALA A 13 -9.67 2.57 8.09
N ALA A 14 -9.69 3.38 9.16
CA ALA A 14 -10.89 3.64 9.93
C ALA A 14 -11.95 4.41 9.12
N GLU A 15 -11.56 5.47 8.40
CA GLU A 15 -12.44 6.22 7.48
C GLU A 15 -13.01 5.32 6.37
N ALA A 16 -12.22 4.37 5.88
CA ALA A 16 -12.66 3.36 4.91
C ALA A 16 -13.52 2.23 5.52
N GLY A 17 -13.81 2.25 6.83
CA GLY A 17 -14.65 1.26 7.52
C GLY A 17 -13.91 0.02 8.03
N PHE A 18 -12.58 -0.02 7.98
CA PHE A 18 -11.73 -1.13 8.40
C PHE A 18 -11.14 -0.96 9.81
N ALA A 19 -11.81 -0.21 10.69
CA ALA A 19 -11.32 0.11 12.04
C ALA A 19 -11.14 -1.11 12.98
N ALA A 20 -11.73 -2.26 12.65
CA ALA A 20 -11.71 -3.47 13.47
C ALA A 20 -10.69 -4.53 12.98
N LEU A 21 -9.79 -4.19 12.06
CA LEU A 21 -8.74 -5.10 11.63
C LEU A 21 -7.75 -5.40 12.77
N PRO A 22 -7.24 -6.64 12.88
CA PRO A 22 -6.15 -6.97 13.80
C PRO A 22 -4.92 -6.09 13.56
N ARG A 23 -4.14 -5.83 14.61
CA ARG A 23 -2.91 -4.98 14.52
C ARG A 23 -1.85 -5.58 13.61
N GLU A 24 -1.87 -6.89 13.44
CA GLU A 24 -0.96 -7.68 12.62
C GLU A 24 -1.37 -7.66 11.13
N THR A 25 -2.34 -6.82 10.75
CA THR A 25 -2.81 -6.73 9.36
C THR A 25 -1.91 -5.82 8.54
N GLY A 26 -1.45 -6.32 7.39
CA GLY A 26 -0.82 -5.50 6.36
C GLY A 26 -1.85 -4.66 5.62
N ILE A 27 -1.68 -3.33 5.62
CA ILE A 27 -2.56 -2.39 4.92
C ILE A 27 -1.72 -1.53 3.99
N VAL A 28 -2.14 -1.42 2.74
CA VAL A 28 -1.63 -0.48 1.74
C VAL A 28 -2.81 0.37 1.27
N VAL A 29 -2.64 1.69 1.26
CA VAL A 29 -3.65 2.64 0.76
C VAL A 29 -3.13 3.27 -0.52
N GLN A 30 -3.95 3.22 -1.56
CA GLN A 30 -3.66 3.83 -2.87
C GLN A 30 -4.59 5.03 -3.10
N ASN A 31 -4.10 6.04 -3.82
CA ASN A 31 -4.95 7.12 -4.34
C ASN A 31 -5.72 6.65 -5.59
N ALA A 32 -6.52 7.54 -6.18
CA ALA A 32 -7.32 7.22 -7.36
C ALA A 32 -6.48 6.91 -8.61
N ASP A 33 -5.23 7.38 -8.66
CA ASP A 33 -4.26 7.10 -9.73
C ASP A 33 -3.47 5.79 -9.47
N GLY A 34 -3.82 5.05 -8.40
CA GLY A 34 -3.18 3.78 -8.04
C GLY A 34 -1.84 3.93 -7.33
N GLU A 35 -1.40 5.15 -7.00
CA GLU A 35 -0.16 5.37 -6.26
C GLU A 35 -0.36 5.05 -4.78
N ILE A 36 0.58 4.31 -4.20
CA ILE A 36 0.60 4.03 -2.77
C ILE A 36 0.92 5.33 -2.03
N ILE A 37 -0.03 5.76 -1.19
CA ILE A 37 0.08 6.97 -0.36
C ILE A 37 0.34 6.65 1.11
N ALA A 38 0.11 5.40 1.53
CA ALA A 38 0.40 4.94 2.88
C ALA A 38 0.57 3.41 2.93
N ALA A 39 1.45 2.90 3.80
CA ALA A 39 1.66 1.47 4.04
C ALA A 39 1.95 1.19 5.52
N SER A 40 1.26 0.21 6.12
CA SER A 40 1.51 -0.18 7.52
C SER A 40 2.88 -0.86 7.67
N PRO A 41 3.47 -0.88 8.89
CA PRO A 41 4.70 -1.63 9.14
C PRO A 41 4.57 -3.11 8.79
N VAL A 42 3.42 -3.74 9.06
CA VAL A 42 3.20 -5.15 8.74
C VAL A 42 3.13 -5.37 7.23
N ALA A 43 2.59 -4.43 6.44
CA ALA A 43 2.64 -4.51 4.98
C ALA A 43 4.09 -4.47 4.48
N GLN A 44 4.91 -3.59 5.04
CA GLN A 44 6.34 -3.50 4.72
C GLN A 44 7.07 -4.81 5.02
N GLU A 45 6.78 -5.44 6.16
CA GLU A 45 7.34 -6.75 6.54
C GLU A 45 6.89 -7.87 5.60
N ILE A 46 5.60 -7.97 5.30
CA ILE A 46 5.04 -8.99 4.39
C ILE A 46 5.64 -8.88 2.99
N LEU A 47 5.84 -7.65 2.51
CA LEU A 47 6.30 -7.37 1.16
C LEU A 47 7.83 -7.29 1.04
N GLY A 48 8.54 -7.20 2.18
CA GLY A 48 9.99 -7.02 2.20
C GLY A 48 10.45 -5.68 1.61
N LEU A 49 9.62 -4.63 1.70
CA LEU A 49 9.88 -3.29 1.16
C LEU A 49 9.72 -2.24 2.25
N SER A 50 10.60 -1.23 2.27
CA SER A 50 10.40 -0.07 3.13
C SER A 50 9.30 0.84 2.61
N SER A 51 8.70 1.65 3.49
CA SER A 51 7.74 2.69 3.09
C SER A 51 8.27 3.56 1.95
N ASP A 52 9.54 3.96 1.97
CA ASP A 52 10.15 4.81 0.93
C ASP A 52 10.27 4.08 -0.43
N GLN A 53 10.36 2.75 -0.42
CA GLN A 53 10.36 1.95 -1.64
C GLN A 53 8.95 1.75 -2.21
N MET A 54 7.93 1.87 -1.36
CA MET A 54 6.52 1.68 -1.71
C MET A 54 5.82 2.98 -2.13
N LEU A 55 6.05 4.08 -1.40
CA LEU A 55 5.32 5.33 -1.60
C LEU A 55 5.51 5.91 -3.01
N GLY A 56 4.42 6.40 -3.61
CA GLY A 56 4.38 6.91 -4.98
C GLY A 56 4.54 5.83 -6.07
N ARG A 57 4.59 4.55 -5.70
CA ARG A 57 4.57 3.44 -6.66
C ARG A 57 3.15 2.94 -6.84
N THR A 58 2.88 2.37 -8.01
CA THR A 58 1.62 1.67 -8.28
C THR A 58 1.84 0.17 -8.12
N SER A 59 0.76 -0.61 -7.95
CA SER A 59 0.84 -2.08 -7.93
C SER A 59 1.33 -2.69 -9.25
N GLN A 60 1.42 -1.87 -10.31
CA GLN A 60 1.99 -2.24 -11.60
C GLN A 60 3.51 -2.03 -11.67
N ASP A 61 4.15 -1.48 -10.62
CA ASP A 61 5.60 -1.29 -10.63
C ASP A 61 6.28 -2.65 -10.88
N PRO A 62 7.16 -2.78 -11.89
CA PRO A 62 7.75 -4.06 -12.27
C PRO A 62 8.54 -4.74 -11.15
N ARG A 63 8.92 -4.02 -10.10
CA ARG A 63 9.55 -4.60 -8.91
C ARG A 63 8.61 -5.51 -8.12
N TRP A 64 7.30 -5.28 -8.22
CA TRP A 64 6.25 -6.05 -7.56
C TRP A 64 5.82 -7.24 -8.38
N ALA A 65 5.69 -7.03 -9.70
CA ALA A 65 5.30 -8.05 -10.67
C ALA A 65 3.97 -8.73 -10.26
N ALA A 66 2.99 -7.92 -9.81
CA ALA A 66 1.71 -8.42 -9.32
C ALA A 66 0.98 -9.20 -10.42
N VAL A 67 0.39 -10.33 -10.05
CA VAL A 67 -0.32 -11.22 -10.98
C VAL A 67 -1.78 -11.39 -10.59
N ASP A 68 -2.63 -11.62 -11.59
CA ASP A 68 -4.01 -12.05 -11.41
C ASP A 68 -4.09 -13.50 -10.90
N GLU A 69 -5.30 -14.01 -10.67
CA GLU A 69 -5.52 -15.38 -10.22
C GLU A 69 -5.01 -16.46 -11.21
N GLY A 70 -4.78 -16.08 -12.47
CA GLY A 70 -4.21 -16.91 -13.51
C GLY A 70 -2.69 -16.81 -13.62
N GLY A 71 -2.04 -15.99 -12.80
CA GLY A 71 -0.59 -15.78 -12.84
C GLY A 71 -0.11 -14.81 -13.92
N ARG A 72 -1.01 -14.06 -14.58
CA ARG A 72 -0.65 -13.03 -15.56
C ARG A 72 -0.39 -11.71 -14.87
N PHE A 73 0.59 -10.94 -15.33
CA PHE A 73 0.84 -9.62 -14.77
C PHE A 73 -0.41 -8.72 -14.89
N LEU A 74 -0.71 -7.99 -13.82
CA LEU A 74 -1.75 -6.97 -13.83
C LEU A 74 -1.32 -5.83 -14.75
N GLU A 75 -2.10 -5.60 -15.81
CA GLU A 75 -1.94 -4.48 -16.73
C GLU A 75 -2.91 -3.35 -16.37
N GLY A 76 -2.44 -2.10 -16.38
CA GLY A 76 -3.25 -0.88 -16.47
C GLY A 76 -4.20 -0.59 -15.30
N ALA A 77 -3.80 0.34 -14.44
CA ALA A 77 -4.64 1.28 -13.72
C ALA A 77 -4.17 2.70 -14.09
#